data_AF-A0A946KRB5-F1
#
_entry.id   AF-A0A946KRB5-F1
#
_cell.length_a   1.000
_cell.length_b   1.000
_cell.length_c   1.000
_cell.angle_alpha   90.00
_cell.angle_beta   90.00
_cell.angle_gamma   90.00
#
_symmetry.space_group_name_H-M   'P 1'
#
loop_
_entity.id
_entity.type
_entity.pdbx_description
1 polymer ?
#
loop_
_entity_poly.entity_id
_entity_poly.type
_entity_poly.pdbx_seq_one_letter_code
_entity_poly.pdbx_strand_id
1 'polypeptide(L)'
;MFVNDPVAKKLGANLLEWGSGKATVELAINKYHTNFLGSGHGGVLFTLGDIAFSYACNSYGRKSLAIHVSLDYHRVASGSALAFRTDDWHSEKESWPQAWRENH
;
A
#
# COMPACT_ATOMS: atom_id res chain seq x y z
N MET A 1 8.83 14.75 -2.77
CA MET A 1 9.21 13.64 -1.86
C MET A 1 9.15 12.29 -2.58
N PHE A 2 8.04 11.97 -3.25
CA PHE A 2 7.76 10.63 -3.81
C PHE A 2 8.44 10.30 -5.14
N VAL A 3 8.72 11.30 -5.99
CA VAL A 3 9.38 11.12 -7.31
C VAL A 3 10.77 10.46 -7.22
N ASN A 4 11.38 10.47 -6.03
CA ASN A 4 12.71 9.92 -5.77
C ASN A 4 12.67 8.65 -4.90
N ASP A 5 11.52 8.00 -4.71
CA ASP A 5 11.44 6.72 -4.02
C ASP A 5 12.20 5.64 -4.83
N PRO A 6 13.36 5.16 -4.34
CA PRO A 6 14.19 4.25 -5.11
C PRO A 6 13.53 2.88 -5.30
N VAL A 7 12.73 2.44 -4.32
CA VAL A 7 12.06 1.13 -4.36
C VAL A 7 10.92 1.19 -5.36
N ALA A 8 10.07 2.22 -5.30
CA ALA A 8 8.99 2.41 -6.27
C ALA A 8 9.53 2.48 -7.70
N LYS A 9 10.62 3.25 -7.92
CA LYS A 9 11.27 3.36 -9.22
C LYS A 9 11.86 2.03 -9.70
N LYS A 10 12.49 1.27 -8.80
CA LYS A 10 13.10 -0.03 -9.15
C LYS A 10 12.04 -1.07 -9.48
N LEU A 11 10.90 -1.04 -8.79
CA LEU A 11 9.77 -1.93 -9.02
C LEU A 11 8.99 -1.54 -10.29
N GLY A 12 9.07 -0.28 -10.72
CA GLY A 12 8.23 0.27 -11.79
C GLY A 12 6.82 0.59 -11.30
N ALA A 13 6.67 0.88 -10.01
CA ALA A 13 5.42 1.29 -9.41
C ALA A 13 5.14 2.77 -9.71
N ASN A 14 3.90 3.08 -10.10
CA ASN A 14 3.47 4.43 -10.49
C ASN A 14 2.42 4.96 -9.51
N LEU A 15 2.62 6.19 -9.04
CA LEU A 15 1.61 6.92 -8.27
C LEU A 15 0.53 7.44 -9.22
N LEU A 16 -0.70 6.99 -9.04
CA LEU A 16 -1.86 7.41 -9.85
C LEU A 16 -2.59 8.58 -9.21
N GLU A 17 -2.84 8.51 -7.91
CA GLU A 17 -3.58 9.52 -7.16
C GLU A 17 -2.95 9.69 -5.77
N TRP A 18 -2.92 10.93 -5.28
CA TRP A 18 -2.41 11.25 -3.95
C TRP A 18 -3.12 12.47 -3.38
N GLY A 19 -3.50 12.40 -2.11
CA GLY A 19 -4.20 13.47 -1.41
C GLY A 19 -4.38 13.15 0.07
N SER A 20 -5.13 13.99 0.77
CA SER A 20 -5.38 13.95 2.22
C SER A 20 -5.58 12.54 2.80
N GLY A 21 -4.50 11.94 3.28
CA GLY A 21 -4.47 10.62 3.91
C GLY A 21 -4.66 9.45 2.95
N LYS A 22 -4.58 9.64 1.64
CA LYS A 22 -4.83 8.61 0.62
C LYS A 22 -3.78 8.62 -0.48
N ALA A 23 -3.48 7.43 -0.99
CA ALA A 23 -2.70 7.27 -2.20
C ALA A 23 -3.10 5.99 -2.94
N THR A 24 -3.04 6.06 -4.27
CA THR A 24 -3.26 4.94 -5.17
C THR A 24 -1.98 4.71 -5.97
N VAL A 25 -1.43 3.51 -5.87
CA VAL A 25 -0.21 3.11 -6.60
C VAL A 25 -0.51 1.88 -7.43
N GLU A 26 0.01 1.88 -8.66
CA GLU A 26 -0.16 0.79 -9.62
C GLU A 26 1.19 0.16 -9.95
N LEU A 27 1.18 -1.15 -10.19
CA LEU A 27 2.31 -1.91 -10.69
C LEU A 27 1.86 -2.91 -11.76
N ALA A 28 2.44 -2.81 -12.95
CA ALA A 28 2.31 -3.87 -13.94
C ALA A 28 3.15 -5.09 -13.53
N ILE A 29 2.50 -6.21 -13.23
CA ILE A 29 3.17 -7.46 -12.87
C ILE A 29 3.84 -8.05 -14.13
N ASN A 30 5.13 -8.35 -14.03
CA ASN A 30 5.91 -9.02 -15.06
C ASN A 30 6.60 -10.27 -14.48
N LYS A 31 7.34 -11.02 -15.30
CA LYS A 31 8.00 -12.27 -14.90
C LYS A 31 8.98 -12.10 -13.72
N TYR A 32 9.59 -10.94 -13.53
CA TYR A 32 10.49 -10.68 -12.41
C TYR A 32 9.74 -10.36 -11.10
N HIS A 33 8.42 -10.13 -11.19
CA HIS A 33 7.54 -9.86 -10.06
C HIS A 33 6.80 -11.13 -9.59
N THR A 34 7.02 -12.29 -10.23
CA THR A 34 6.30 -13.53 -9.92
C THR A 34 7.07 -14.43 -8.95
N ASN A 35 6.34 -15.23 -8.17
CA ASN A 35 6.85 -16.34 -7.37
C ASN A 35 7.11 -17.60 -8.23
N PHE A 36 7.55 -18.68 -7.58
CA PHE A 36 7.84 -19.97 -8.25
C PHE A 36 6.60 -20.63 -8.90
N LEU A 37 5.39 -20.16 -8.57
CA LEU A 37 4.13 -20.61 -9.18
C LEU A 37 3.70 -19.72 -10.38
N GLY A 38 4.53 -18.76 -10.79
CA GLY A 38 4.24 -17.85 -11.90
C GLY A 38 3.18 -16.78 -11.57
N SER A 39 2.84 -16.62 -10.29
CA SER A 39 1.87 -15.63 -9.81
C SER A 39 2.59 -14.47 -9.12
N GLY A 40 1.95 -13.30 -8.98
CA GLY A 40 2.56 -12.16 -8.28
C GLY A 40 3.13 -12.55 -6.90
N HIS A 41 4.40 -12.24 -6.67
CA HIS A 41 5.09 -12.58 -5.43
C HIS A 41 4.50 -11.77 -4.26
N GLY A 42 4.16 -12.43 -3.15
CA GLY A 42 3.55 -11.75 -1.99
C GLY A 42 4.39 -10.56 -1.53
N GLY A 43 5.71 -10.73 -1.35
CA GLY A 43 6.61 -9.62 -1.01
C GLY A 43 6.59 -8.43 -1.98
N VAL A 44 6.35 -8.64 -3.28
CA VAL A 44 6.21 -7.54 -4.25
C VAL A 44 4.91 -6.78 -4.02
N LEU A 45 3.81 -7.50 -3.80
CA LEU A 45 2.51 -6.92 -3.51
C LEU A 45 2.51 -6.18 -2.16
N PHE A 46 3.18 -6.73 -1.15
CA PHE A 46 3.40 -6.06 0.14
C PHE A 46 4.20 -4.77 -0.04
N THR A 47 5.29 -4.82 -0.82
CA THR A 47 6.09 -3.63 -1.11
C THR A 47 5.26 -2.55 -1.81
N LEU A 48 4.40 -2.93 -2.77
CA LEU A 48 3.47 -2.00 -3.42
C LEU A 48 2.50 -1.36 -2.41
N GLY A 49 1.98 -2.16 -1.48
CA GLY A 49 1.14 -1.72 -0.37
C GLY A 49 1.85 -0.71 0.54
N ASP A 50 3.08 -1.01 0.94
CA ASP A 50 3.90 -0.15 1.79
C ASP A 50 4.25 1.18 1.11
N ILE A 51 4.52 1.17 -0.20
CA ILE A 51 4.70 2.40 -0.99
C ILE A 51 3.45 3.27 -0.95
N ALA A 52 2.26 2.70 -1.23
CA ALA A 52 1.00 3.43 -1.17
C ALA A 52 0.73 3.97 0.25
N PHE A 53 1.00 3.15 1.27
CA PHE A 53 0.87 3.53 2.68
C PHE A 53 1.80 4.68 3.06
N SER A 54 3.05 4.63 2.64
CA SER A 54 4.02 5.70 2.83
C SER A 54 3.50 7.01 2.21
N TYR A 55 2.97 6.97 0.98
CA TYR A 55 2.47 8.16 0.30
C TYR A 55 1.22 8.75 0.97
N ALA A 56 0.28 7.88 1.37
CA ALA A 56 -0.90 8.26 2.12
C ALA A 56 -0.54 8.89 3.46
N CYS A 57 0.36 8.27 4.23
CA CYS A 57 0.77 8.75 5.54
C CYS A 57 1.51 10.10 5.48
N ASN A 58 2.39 10.27 4.50
CA ASN A 58 3.19 11.48 4.33
C ASN A 58 2.45 12.59 3.55
N SER A 59 1.18 12.39 3.20
CA SER A 59 0.36 13.34 2.42
C SER A 59 0.21 14.72 3.07
N TYR A 60 0.26 14.79 4.40
CA TYR A 60 0.07 16.02 5.18
C TYR A 60 1.38 16.78 5.49
N GLY A 61 2.46 16.52 4.75
CA GLY A 61 3.74 17.23 4.90
C GLY A 61 4.51 16.89 6.17
N ARG A 62 4.07 15.88 6.94
CA ARG A 62 4.77 15.35 8.10
C ARG A 62 5.43 14.04 7.73
N LYS A 63 6.71 13.87 8.11
CA LYS A 63 7.42 12.60 7.95
C LYS A 63 6.83 11.57 8.91
N SER A 64 6.31 10.49 8.37
CA SER A 64 5.74 9.37 9.11
C SER A 64 6.40 8.07 8.70
N LEU A 65 6.66 7.21 9.67
CA LEU A 65 7.24 5.88 9.49
C LEU A 65 6.20 4.82 9.79
N ALA A 66 6.17 3.76 8.99
CA ALA A 66 5.34 2.60 9.27
C ALA A 66 5.84 1.89 10.54
N ILE A 67 4.95 1.68 11.50
CA ILE A 67 5.22 0.89 12.72
C ILE A 67 4.55 -0.49 12.66
N HIS A 68 3.46 -0.60 11.89
CA HIS A 68 2.69 -1.81 11.70
C HIS A 68 1.94 -1.73 10.37
N VAL A 69 1.93 -2.83 9.62
CA VAL A 69 1.19 -2.97 8.36
C VAL A 69 0.60 -4.38 8.34
N SER A 70 -0.71 -4.47 8.11
CA SER A 70 -1.41 -5.74 7.86
C SER A 70 -1.82 -5.79 6.39
N LEU A 71 -1.73 -6.96 5.77
CA LEU A 71 -2.10 -7.17 4.38
C LEU A 71 -2.68 -8.57 4.17
N ASP A 72 -3.88 -8.61 3.61
CA ASP A 72 -4.60 -9.84 3.31
C ASP A 72 -4.65 -10.10 1.81
N TYR A 73 -4.32 -11.33 1.40
CA TYR A 73 -4.28 -11.74 -0.01
C TYR A 73 -5.55 -12.50 -0.38
N HIS A 74 -6.46 -11.84 -1.10
CA HIS A 74 -7.74 -12.45 -1.48
C HIS A 74 -7.71 -13.20 -2.83
N ARG A 75 -6.75 -12.93 -3.71
CA ARG A 75 -6.63 -13.57 -5.03
C ARG A 75 -5.19 -13.78 -5.46
N VAL A 76 -5.01 -14.78 -6.31
CA VAL A 76 -3.74 -15.10 -6.97
C VAL A 76 -3.56 -14.13 -8.15
N ALA A 77 -2.62 -13.19 -8.02
CA ALA A 77 -2.06 -12.41 -9.13
C ALA A 77 -2.82 -11.18 -9.70
N SER A 78 -3.38 -10.32 -8.85
CA SER A 78 -3.52 -8.88 -9.17
C SER A 78 -3.50 -8.08 -7.89
N GLY A 79 -2.86 -6.90 -7.90
CA GLY A 79 -2.72 -6.07 -6.71
C GLY A 79 -2.88 -4.61 -7.06
N SER A 80 -3.87 -3.99 -6.45
CA SER A 80 -3.98 -2.53 -6.33
C SER A 80 -3.93 -2.23 -4.84
N ALA A 81 -3.11 -1.25 -4.47
CA ALA A 81 -2.96 -0.86 -3.07
C ALA A 81 -3.73 0.44 -2.82
N LEU A 82 -4.57 0.42 -1.80
CA LEU A 82 -5.25 1.58 -1.26
C LEU A 82 -4.88 1.70 0.21
N ALA A 83 -4.36 2.87 0.59
CA ALA A 83 -3.94 3.12 1.96
C ALA A 83 -4.63 4.34 2.55
N PHE A 84 -4.90 4.26 3.86
CA PHE A 84 -5.47 5.34 4.65
C PHE A 84 -4.60 5.59 5.89
N ARG A 85 -4.41 6.87 6.23
CA ARG A 85 -3.84 7.29 7.51
C ARG A 85 -4.94 7.66 8.49
N THR A 86 -4.83 7.22 9.73
CA THR A 86 -5.57 7.77 10.87
C THR A 86 -4.58 8.47 11.82
N ASP A 87 -5.00 9.58 12.43
CA ASP A 87 -4.20 10.28 13.45
C ASP A 87 -4.57 9.81 14.88
N ASP A 88 -5.54 8.91 14.99
CA ASP A 88 -6.08 8.41 16.25
C ASP A 88 -5.60 6.97 16.54
N TRP A 89 -5.28 6.71 17.81
CA TRP A 89 -5.02 5.36 18.31
C TRP A 89 -6.35 4.59 18.42
N HIS A 90 -6.42 3.44 17.78
CA HIS A 90 -7.61 2.60 17.71
C HIS A 90 -7.31 1.23 18.30
N SER A 91 -7.74 0.98 19.55
CA SER A 91 -7.59 -0.31 20.23
C SER A 91 -8.76 -1.27 20.00
N GLU A 92 -9.88 -0.79 19.47
CA GLU A 92 -11.14 -1.54 19.37
C GLU A 92 -11.61 -1.61 17.90
N LYS A 93 -12.32 -2.70 17.53
CA LYS A 93 -12.72 -2.96 16.13
C LYS A 93 -13.68 -1.88 15.63
N GLU A 94 -14.48 -1.29 16.52
CA GLU A 94 -15.44 -0.22 16.28
C GLU A 94 -14.78 1.11 15.90
N SER A 95 -13.52 1.30 16.28
CA SER A 95 -12.79 2.55 16.04
C SER A 95 -12.27 2.68 14.60
N TRP A 96 -12.36 1.61 13.80
CA TRP A 96 -11.90 1.60 12.41
C TRP A 96 -12.94 2.19 11.44
N PRO A 97 -12.49 2.85 10.35
CA PRO A 97 -13.37 3.36 9.30
C PRO A 97 -14.32 2.27 8.77
N GLN A 98 -15.57 2.66 8.47
CA GLN A 98 -16.62 1.73 8.03
C GLN A 98 -16.19 0.85 6.85
N ALA A 99 -15.48 1.43 5.87
CA ALA A 99 -14.97 0.71 4.70
C ALA A 99 -13.97 -0.42 5.06
N TRP A 100 -13.27 -0.34 6.20
CA TRP A 100 -12.42 -1.42 6.70
C TRP A 100 -13.26 -2.51 7.39
N ARG A 101 -14.19 -2.10 8.26
CA ARG A 101 -15.08 -2.99 9.03
C ARG A 101 -16.00 -3.84 8.16
N GLU A 102 -16.38 -3.36 6.99
CA GLU A 102 -17.23 -4.11 6.05
C GLU A 102 -16.47 -5.24 5.33
N ASN A 103 -15.14 -5.26 5.42
CA ASN A 103 -14.28 -6.20 4.69
C ASN A 103 -13.43 -7.13 5.60
N HIS A 104 -13.50 -6.98 6.93
CA HIS A 104 -12.72 -7.74 7.94
C HIS A 104 -13.50 -7.92 9.26
#